data_AF-A0A358CVD4-F1
#
_entry.id   AF-A0A358CVD4-F1
#
_cell.length_a   1.000
_cell.length_b   1.000
_cell.length_c   1.000
_cell.angle_alpha   90.00
_cell.angle_beta   90.00
_cell.angle_gamma   90.00
#
_symmetry.space_group_name_H-M   'P 1'
#
loop_
_entity.id
_entity.type
_entity.pdbx_description
1 polymer ?
#
loop_
_entity_poly.entity_id
_entity_poly.type
_entity_poly.pdbx_seq_one_letter_code
_entity_poly.pdbx_strand_id
1 'polypeptide(L)'
;MERRYAVFIALSLAAVLSSQIMRSILFPQAEEKPPVVNPVVDGDAKGQENPVRPKEERGPTTEEPNRSAGDPPTKESGSEVTPDSEPSATQSAPRRHLSLGSLNPDAPAGMLVTLSSRGATVERIELAGEQFHDQDDRGAYIGHFAADVVPEGCRLNVVGDGTPAEIGGLQAGDVIVRVADSTTPDPQSLAAVLSRLKPRQIVSVTFRRPQGEAL
;
A
#
# COMPACT_ATOMS: atom_id res chain seq x y z
N MET A 1 41.51 6.44 -31.14
CA MET A 1 40.33 5.68 -30.65
C MET A 1 40.33 4.32 -31.30
N GLU A 2 40.43 3.25 -30.52
CA GLU A 2 40.48 1.88 -31.05
C GLU A 2 39.15 1.50 -31.71
N ARG A 3 39.21 0.77 -32.84
CA ARG A 3 38.02 0.32 -33.60
C ARG A 3 36.96 -0.37 -32.73
N ARG A 4 37.39 -0.96 -31.62
CA ARG A 4 36.52 -1.60 -30.61
C ARG A 4 35.56 -0.60 -29.95
N TYR A 5 36.01 0.63 -29.65
CA TYR A 5 35.15 1.67 -29.08
C TYR A 5 34.11 2.16 -30.08
N ALA A 6 34.49 2.35 -31.34
CA ALA A 6 33.55 2.77 -32.39
C ALA A 6 32.48 1.70 -32.64
N VAL A 7 32.86 0.42 -32.67
CA VAL A 7 31.91 -0.70 -32.82
C VAL A 7 31.00 -0.81 -31.59
N PHE A 8 31.53 -0.63 -30.38
CA PHE A 8 30.74 -0.63 -29.15
C PHE A 8 29.70 0.49 -29.14
N ILE A 9 30.08 1.71 -29.54
CA ILE A 9 29.16 2.87 -29.64
C ILE A 9 28.09 2.62 -30.71
N ALA A 10 28.47 2.08 -31.87
CA ALA A 10 27.51 1.78 -32.92
C ALA A 10 26.48 0.72 -32.48
N LEU A 11 26.94 -0.35 -31.81
CA LEU A 11 26.06 -1.40 -31.30
C LEU A 11 25.16 -0.91 -30.16
N SER A 12 25.67 -0.09 -29.24
CA SER A 12 24.86 0.47 -28.16
C SER A 12 23.81 1.44 -28.69
N LEU A 13 24.16 2.29 -29.66
CA LEU A 13 23.21 3.20 -30.30
C LEU A 13 22.13 2.42 -31.05
N ALA A 14 22.51 1.37 -31.78
CA ALA A 14 21.56 0.51 -32.48
C ALA A 14 20.60 -0.19 -31.50
N ALA A 15 21.09 -0.68 -30.37
CA ALA A 15 20.25 -1.30 -29.34
C ALA A 15 19.25 -0.30 -28.74
N VAL A 16 19.69 0.92 -28.40
CA VAL A 16 18.81 1.97 -27.84
C VAL A 16 17.73 2.36 -28.85
N LEU A 17 18.10 2.67 -30.10
CA LEU A 17 17.15 3.07 -31.14
C LEU A 17 16.15 1.95 -31.47
N SER A 18 16.64 0.70 -31.55
CA SER A 18 15.77 -0.46 -31.77
C SER A 18 14.77 -0.63 -30.63
N SER A 19 15.19 -0.42 -29.37
CA SER A 19 14.31 -0.51 -28.21
C SER A 19 13.24 0.61 -28.19
N GLN A 20 13.57 1.80 -28.68
CA GLN A 20 12.63 2.93 -28.76
C GLN A 20 11.55 2.67 -29.82
N ILE A 21 11.94 2.17 -31.00
CA ILE A 21 10.99 1.79 -32.06
C ILE A 21 10.12 0.61 -31.61
N MET A 22 10.70 -0.38 -30.93
CA MET A 22 9.96 -1.50 -30.38
C MET A 22 8.92 -1.05 -29.36
N ARG A 23 9.26 -0.09 -28.49
CA ARG A 23 8.31 0.51 -27.53
C ARG A 23 7.19 1.28 -28.21
N SER A 24 7.44 2.05 -29.27
CA SER A 24 6.38 2.79 -29.96
C SER A 24 5.38 1.89 -30.67
N ILE A 25 5.80 0.70 -31.12
CA ILE A 25 4.92 -0.30 -31.74
C ILE A 25 4.10 -1.05 -30.68
N LEU A 26 4.73 -1.48 -29.58
CA LEU A 26 4.06 -2.27 -28.52
C LEU A 26 3.21 -1.43 -27.58
N PHE A 27 3.54 -0.15 -27.40
CA PHE A 27 2.88 0.77 -26.47
C PHE A 27 2.70 2.16 -27.12
N PRO A 28 1.75 2.30 -28.07
CA PRO A 28 1.44 3.61 -28.63
C PRO A 28 0.93 4.54 -27.52
N GLN A 29 1.62 5.66 -27.30
CA GLN A 29 1.16 6.72 -26.41
C GLN A 29 -0.22 7.19 -26.89
N ALA A 30 -1.23 7.09 -26.02
CA ALA A 30 -2.55 7.62 -26.33
C ALA A 30 -2.41 9.14 -26.49
N GLU A 31 -2.90 9.70 -27.61
CA GLU A 31 -2.97 11.14 -27.78
C GLU A 31 -3.80 11.74 -26.65
N GLU A 32 -3.15 12.43 -25.71
CA GLU A 32 -3.83 13.36 -24.81
C GLU A 32 -4.48 14.43 -25.68
N LYS A 33 -5.81 14.36 -25.81
CA LYS A 33 -6.57 15.44 -26.42
C LYS A 33 -6.25 16.71 -25.64
N PRO A 34 -5.80 17.79 -26.30
CA PRO A 34 -5.50 19.03 -25.60
C PRO A 34 -6.77 19.49 -24.86
N PRO A 35 -6.63 20.03 -23.65
CA PRO A 35 -7.78 20.49 -22.88
C PRO A 35 -8.51 21.58 -23.68
N VAL A 36 -9.81 21.38 -23.88
CA VAL A 36 -10.70 22.41 -24.41
C VAL A 36 -10.77 23.51 -23.36
N VAL A 37 -10.01 24.58 -23.57
CA VAL A 37 -10.11 25.79 -22.75
C VAL A 37 -11.38 26.51 -23.16
N ASN A 38 -12.43 26.42 -22.34
CA ASN A 38 -13.57 27.33 -22.43
C ASN A 38 -13.12 28.70 -21.89
N PRO A 39 -13.31 29.81 -22.63
CA PRO A 39 -12.95 31.12 -22.13
C PRO A 39 -13.91 31.53 -20.99
N VAL A 40 -13.36 31.70 -19.79
CA VAL A 40 -14.02 32.43 -18.71
C VAL A 40 -13.95 33.91 -19.06
N VAL A 41 -15.12 34.53 -19.18
CA VAL A 41 -15.30 35.98 -19.27
C VAL A 41 -15.60 36.53 -17.87
N ASP A 42 -15.07 37.73 -17.66
CA ASP A 42 -15.32 38.73 -16.61
C ASP A 42 -14.43 38.78 -15.36
N GLY A 43 -13.84 39.97 -15.16
CA GLY A 43 -13.84 40.63 -13.85
C GLY A 43 -12.48 41.09 -13.33
N ASP A 44 -12.17 42.37 -13.56
CA ASP A 44 -11.17 43.17 -12.82
C ASP A 44 -11.19 42.96 -11.30
N ALA A 45 -10.00 42.86 -10.67
CA ALA A 45 -9.47 43.87 -9.72
C ALA A 45 -8.35 43.33 -8.78
N LYS A 46 -7.19 44.00 -8.90
CA LYS A 46 -6.05 44.25 -7.99
C LYS A 46 -6.07 43.81 -6.50
N GLY A 47 -4.86 43.43 -6.04
CA GLY A 47 -4.28 43.75 -4.70
C GLY A 47 -3.61 42.55 -4.00
N GLN A 48 -2.28 42.38 -4.04
CA GLN A 48 -1.29 42.76 -2.99
C GLN A 48 -1.59 42.18 -1.58
N GLU A 49 -0.68 41.62 -0.79
CA GLU A 49 0.77 41.35 -0.80
C GLU A 49 0.98 40.55 0.51
N ASN A 50 1.76 39.46 0.51
CA ASN A 50 2.33 38.88 1.74
C ASN A 50 3.75 39.40 1.86
N PRO A 51 4.24 39.73 3.08
CA PRO A 51 5.41 38.97 3.53
C PRO A 51 5.53 38.88 5.06
N VAL A 52 5.74 37.69 5.64
CA VAL A 52 6.58 37.56 6.85
C VAL A 52 7.23 36.17 6.95
N ARG A 53 8.56 36.14 6.88
CA ARG A 53 9.51 35.32 7.67
C ARG A 53 10.84 36.10 7.67
N PRO A 54 11.84 35.87 8.55
CA PRO A 54 12.03 34.74 9.48
C PRO A 54 12.51 35.15 10.90
N LYS A 55 12.62 34.18 11.83
CA LYS A 55 13.61 34.29 12.93
C LYS A 55 14.10 32.90 13.35
N GLU A 56 15.34 32.62 12.98
CA GLU A 56 16.23 31.63 13.61
C GLU A 56 17.10 32.35 14.65
N GLU A 57 17.40 31.64 15.74
CA GLU A 57 18.59 31.71 16.62
C GLU A 57 18.22 30.90 17.89
N ARG A 58 19.03 30.02 18.50
CA ARG A 58 20.43 29.59 18.38
C ARG A 58 20.55 28.37 19.36
N GLY A 59 21.23 27.27 18.99
CA GLY A 59 21.49 26.10 19.87
C GLY A 59 22.67 26.33 20.85
N PRO A 60 23.45 25.31 21.29
CA PRO A 60 23.19 23.87 21.54
C PRO A 60 23.78 23.40 22.92
N THR A 61 23.98 22.09 23.08
CA THR A 61 24.85 21.35 24.05
C THR A 61 24.32 21.06 25.46
N THR A 62 24.61 19.95 26.17
CA THR A 62 25.21 18.61 25.91
C THR A 62 25.20 17.88 27.29
N GLU A 63 25.07 16.54 27.28
CA GLU A 63 25.50 15.55 28.30
C GLU A 63 24.81 15.44 29.69
N GLU A 64 24.07 14.33 29.86
CA GLU A 64 24.17 13.43 31.03
C GLU A 64 25.55 12.73 31.01
N PRO A 65 26.17 12.20 32.12
CA PRO A 65 25.57 11.13 32.94
C PRO A 65 26.07 10.89 34.41
N ASN A 66 25.15 10.37 35.25
CA ASN A 66 25.25 9.13 36.05
C ASN A 66 26.28 8.95 37.22
N ARG A 67 25.74 8.29 38.28
CA ARG A 67 26.33 7.33 39.26
C ARG A 67 26.78 7.78 40.66
N SER A 68 25.96 7.31 41.61
CA SER A 68 26.31 6.34 42.68
C SER A 68 26.94 6.86 43.98
N ALA A 69 26.28 6.57 45.11
CA ALA A 69 26.73 5.55 46.09
C ALA A 69 26.14 5.83 47.49
N GLY A 70 25.63 4.79 48.15
CA GLY A 70 25.31 4.81 49.58
C GLY A 70 24.46 3.63 50.02
N ASP A 71 25.12 2.58 50.49
CA ASP A 71 24.59 1.46 51.30
C ASP A 71 25.73 1.05 52.27
N PRO A 72 25.59 0.25 53.36
CA PRO A 72 24.42 -0.37 54.04
C PRO A 72 24.53 -0.23 55.60
N PRO A 73 24.08 -1.17 56.49
CA PRO A 73 22.94 -2.11 56.50
C PRO A 73 22.06 -1.93 57.76
N THR A 74 20.95 -2.71 57.88
CA THR A 74 20.75 -3.71 58.98
C THR A 74 19.28 -4.14 59.17
N LYS A 75 19.12 -5.48 59.24
CA LYS A 75 18.13 -6.32 59.96
C LYS A 75 16.88 -6.86 59.25
N GLU A 76 16.87 -8.18 59.25
CA GLU A 76 15.86 -9.18 58.94
C GLU A 76 14.49 -8.95 59.59
N SER A 77 13.42 -9.25 58.86
CA SER A 77 12.27 -9.98 59.42
C SER A 77 11.44 -10.60 58.30
N GLY A 78 11.09 -11.87 58.47
CA GLY A 78 10.44 -12.68 57.46
C GLY A 78 9.08 -12.16 57.04
N SER A 79 8.78 -12.33 55.76
CA SER A 79 7.40 -12.46 55.29
C SER A 79 7.38 -13.52 54.20
N GLU A 80 6.49 -14.46 54.47
CA GLU A 80 6.11 -15.62 53.70
C GLU A 80 5.80 -15.22 52.25
N VAL A 81 6.59 -15.77 51.31
CA VAL A 81 6.39 -15.58 49.88
C VAL A 81 5.13 -16.35 49.49
N THR A 82 4.01 -15.63 49.44
CA THR A 82 2.90 -15.99 48.55
C THR A 82 3.46 -15.89 47.12
N PRO A 83 3.38 -16.93 46.28
CA PRO A 83 3.79 -16.79 44.90
C PRO A 83 2.83 -15.81 44.24
N ASP A 84 3.35 -14.63 43.95
CA ASP A 84 2.75 -13.64 43.07
C ASP A 84 2.24 -14.39 41.83
N SER A 85 0.93 -14.33 41.63
CA SER A 85 0.32 -14.84 40.42
C SER A 85 0.85 -13.97 39.29
N GLU A 86 1.77 -14.52 38.51
CA GLU A 86 2.22 -13.92 37.26
C GLU A 86 0.97 -13.48 36.47
N PRO A 87 0.92 -12.25 35.93
CA PRO A 87 -0.22 -11.83 35.14
C PRO A 87 -0.33 -12.78 33.96
N SER A 88 -1.41 -13.55 33.97
CA SER A 88 -1.81 -14.48 32.93
C SER A 88 -1.59 -13.81 31.57
N ALA A 89 -0.76 -14.42 30.73
CA ALA A 89 -0.38 -13.89 29.42
C ALA A 89 -1.61 -13.35 28.71
N THR A 90 -1.66 -12.02 28.53
CA THR A 90 -2.74 -11.33 27.84
C THR A 90 -2.98 -12.03 26.50
N GLN A 91 -4.14 -12.67 26.34
CA GLN A 91 -4.53 -13.27 25.08
C GLN A 91 -4.39 -12.19 24.00
N SER A 92 -3.46 -12.38 23.06
CA SER A 92 -3.26 -11.44 21.96
C SER A 92 -4.57 -11.32 21.20
N ALA A 93 -5.17 -10.13 21.20
CA ALA A 93 -6.37 -9.85 20.42
C ALA A 93 -6.16 -10.25 18.94
N PRO A 94 -7.22 -10.69 18.23
CA PRO A 94 -7.10 -11.08 16.83
C PRO A 94 -6.59 -9.89 15.99
N ARG A 95 -5.74 -10.21 15.01
CA ARG A 95 -5.22 -9.21 14.08
C ARG A 95 -6.37 -8.70 13.22
N ARG A 96 -6.50 -7.37 13.14
CA ARG A 96 -7.50 -6.69 12.31
C ARG A 96 -6.76 -5.83 11.29
N HIS A 97 -7.39 -5.62 10.14
CA HIS A 97 -6.91 -4.74 9.09
C HIS A 97 -7.95 -3.68 8.79
N LEU A 98 -7.50 -2.47 8.47
CA LEU A 98 -8.36 -1.36 8.12
C LEU A 98 -7.82 -0.68 6.86
N SER A 99 -8.71 -0.24 5.98
CA SER A 99 -8.39 0.65 4.86
C SER A 99 -8.70 2.10 5.21
N LEU A 100 -7.84 3.01 4.74
CA LEU A 100 -8.06 4.46 4.75
C LEU A 100 -7.83 5.02 3.35
N GLY A 101 -8.67 5.97 2.93
CA GLY A 101 -8.58 6.54 1.59
C GLY A 101 -9.28 5.69 0.54
N SER A 102 -8.89 5.89 -0.73
CA SER A 102 -9.56 5.33 -1.90
C SER A 102 -8.60 5.25 -3.07
N LEU A 103 -8.79 4.25 -3.93
CA LEU A 103 -8.13 4.18 -5.24
C LEU A 103 -8.89 4.92 -6.34
N ASN A 104 -10.00 5.59 -6.02
CA ASN A 104 -10.63 6.52 -6.94
C ASN A 104 -9.68 7.73 -7.21
N PRO A 105 -9.29 8.00 -8.47
CA PRO A 105 -8.38 9.09 -8.80
C PRO A 105 -8.92 10.48 -8.46
N ASP A 106 -10.24 10.63 -8.35
CA ASP A 106 -10.89 11.90 -8.00
C ASP A 106 -10.97 12.11 -6.47
N ALA A 107 -10.57 11.12 -5.66
CA ALA A 107 -10.59 11.24 -4.20
C ALA A 107 -9.48 12.17 -3.69
N PRO A 108 -9.74 13.01 -2.66
CA PRO A 108 -8.78 14.03 -2.21
C PRO A 108 -7.40 13.51 -1.79
N ALA A 109 -7.34 12.29 -1.26
CA ALA A 109 -6.09 11.69 -0.80
C ALA A 109 -5.26 11.08 -1.94
N GLY A 110 -5.88 10.72 -3.08
CA GLY A 110 -5.21 10.06 -4.19
C GLY A 110 -4.47 8.76 -3.81
N MET A 111 -4.89 8.10 -2.73
CA MET A 111 -4.23 6.90 -2.22
C MET A 111 -5.16 6.07 -1.33
N LEU A 112 -4.89 4.78 -1.29
CA LEU A 112 -5.47 3.79 -0.40
C LEU A 112 -4.37 3.22 0.51
N VAL A 113 -4.61 3.20 1.81
CA VAL A 113 -3.66 2.73 2.81
C VAL A 113 -4.28 1.58 3.61
N THR A 114 -3.57 0.45 3.67
CA THR A 114 -3.96 -0.70 4.51
C THR A 114 -3.13 -0.74 5.77
N LEU A 115 -3.80 -0.68 6.92
CA LEU A 115 -3.22 -0.67 8.26
C LEU A 115 -3.49 -2.00 8.97
N SER A 116 -2.61 -2.39 9.88
CA SER A 116 -2.83 -3.52 10.80
C SER A 116 -2.97 -3.04 12.24
N SER A 117 -3.89 -3.65 12.99
CA SER A 117 -4.04 -3.42 14.44
C SER A 117 -2.81 -3.82 15.24
N ARG A 118 -1.94 -4.68 14.69
CA ARG A 118 -0.67 -5.05 15.31
C ARG A 118 0.34 -3.91 15.14
N GLY A 119 0.45 -3.06 16.16
CA GLY A 119 1.41 -1.96 16.19
C GLY A 119 1.09 -0.79 15.24
N ALA A 120 -0.17 -0.69 14.78
CA ALA A 120 -0.61 0.33 13.82
C ALA A 120 0.26 0.39 12.54
N THR A 121 0.79 -0.75 12.10
CA THR A 121 1.70 -0.81 10.96
C THR A 121 0.97 -0.49 9.66
N VAL A 122 1.59 0.32 8.82
CA VAL A 122 1.22 0.42 7.40
C VAL A 122 1.71 -0.84 6.69
N GLU A 123 0.79 -1.68 6.22
CA GLU A 123 1.13 -2.88 5.46
C GLU A 123 1.24 -2.59 3.97
N ARG A 124 0.43 -1.66 3.46
CA ARG A 124 0.46 -1.27 2.05
C ARG A 124 -0.05 0.15 1.84
N ILE A 125 0.54 0.81 0.85
CA ILE A 125 0.04 2.05 0.27
C ILE A 125 -0.11 1.81 -1.23
N GLU A 126 -1.29 2.06 -1.76
CA GLU A 126 -1.60 2.01 -3.19
C GLU A 126 -1.92 3.43 -3.65
N LEU A 127 -1.22 3.91 -4.69
CA LEU A 127 -1.40 5.27 -5.19
C LEU A 127 -2.44 5.28 -6.30
N ALA A 128 -3.38 6.22 -6.23
CA ALA A 128 -4.37 6.43 -7.28
C ALA A 128 -3.78 7.30 -8.41
N GLY A 129 -4.24 7.05 -9.63
CA GLY A 129 -3.87 7.82 -10.82
C GLY A 129 -2.99 7.04 -11.81
N GLU A 130 -3.12 7.39 -13.08
CA GLU A 130 -2.47 6.66 -14.19
C GLU A 130 -0.96 6.88 -14.25
N GLN A 131 -0.44 7.94 -13.61
CA GLN A 131 0.99 8.22 -13.55
C GLN A 131 1.79 7.24 -12.67
N PHE A 132 1.10 6.44 -11.84
CA PHE A 132 1.74 5.47 -10.96
C PHE A 132 1.43 4.05 -11.44
N HIS A 133 2.47 3.22 -11.51
CA HIS A 133 2.34 1.81 -11.89
C HIS A 133 2.87 0.94 -10.76
N ASP A 134 2.09 -0.08 -10.41
CA ASP A 134 2.53 -1.12 -9.48
C ASP A 134 3.74 -1.87 -10.08
N GLN A 135 4.75 -2.14 -9.24
CA GLN A 135 5.97 -2.86 -9.62
C GLN A 135 5.93 -4.33 -9.20
N ASP A 136 5.06 -4.67 -8.25
CA ASP A 136 4.90 -6.00 -7.68
C ASP A 136 3.95 -6.85 -8.52
N ASP A 137 2.86 -6.23 -9.01
CA ASP A 137 1.82 -6.92 -9.79
C ASP A 137 2.03 -6.77 -11.30
N ARG A 138 2.44 -7.86 -11.95
CA ARG A 138 2.63 -7.91 -13.42
C ARG A 138 1.41 -8.43 -14.20
N GLY A 139 0.33 -8.75 -13.51
CA GLY A 139 -0.87 -9.36 -14.10
C GLY A 139 -2.14 -8.54 -13.90
N ALA A 140 -3.29 -9.21 -13.87
CA ALA A 140 -4.53 -8.55 -13.47
C ALA A 140 -4.48 -8.20 -11.98
N TYR A 141 -5.08 -7.08 -11.64
CA TYR A 141 -5.25 -6.61 -10.27
C TYR A 141 -6.74 -6.46 -10.00
N ILE A 142 -7.18 -6.91 -8.82
CA ILE A 142 -8.55 -6.68 -8.36
C ILE A 142 -8.62 -6.05 -6.96
N GLY A 143 -7.50 -5.95 -6.23
CA GLY A 143 -7.47 -5.44 -4.86
C GLY A 143 -6.41 -6.14 -4.00
N HIS A 144 -5.86 -5.43 -3.02
CA HIS A 144 -5.03 -6.01 -1.96
C HIS A 144 -5.86 -6.23 -0.70
N PHE A 145 -6.10 -7.50 -0.35
CA PHE A 145 -7.13 -7.85 0.62
C PHE A 145 -6.65 -8.10 2.06
N ALA A 146 -5.33 -8.07 2.28
CA ALA A 146 -4.69 -8.57 3.50
C ALA A 146 -5.26 -9.95 3.92
N ALA A 147 -5.49 -10.83 2.94
CA ALA A 147 -6.32 -12.02 3.11
C ALA A 147 -5.72 -13.07 4.06
N ASP A 148 -6.59 -13.73 4.81
CA ASP A 148 -6.26 -14.89 5.61
C ASP A 148 -6.61 -16.19 4.87
N VAL A 149 -5.83 -17.23 5.13
CA VAL A 149 -6.19 -18.60 4.73
C VAL A 149 -7.25 -19.14 5.70
N VAL A 150 -8.37 -19.59 5.15
CA VAL A 150 -9.41 -20.34 5.87
C VAL A 150 -9.68 -21.67 5.17
N PRO A 151 -10.27 -22.68 5.83
CA PRO A 151 -10.51 -23.98 5.20
C PRO A 151 -11.29 -23.91 3.88
N GLU A 152 -12.15 -22.90 3.71
CA GLU A 152 -12.96 -22.69 2.53
C GLU A 152 -12.24 -21.96 1.40
N GLY A 153 -11.15 -21.22 1.67
CA GLY A 153 -10.43 -20.41 0.69
C GLY A 153 -9.75 -19.16 1.28
N CYS A 154 -9.79 -18.07 0.53
CA CYS A 154 -9.15 -16.80 0.92
C CYS A 154 -10.18 -15.86 1.56
N ARG A 155 -10.13 -15.65 2.87
CA ARG A 155 -10.97 -14.65 3.53
C ARG A 155 -10.39 -13.25 3.35
N LEU A 156 -11.19 -12.32 2.84
CA LEU A 156 -10.79 -10.94 2.62
C LEU A 156 -10.90 -10.16 3.92
N ASN A 157 -9.80 -9.59 4.41
CA ASN A 157 -9.83 -8.76 5.61
C ASN A 157 -10.13 -7.30 5.28
N VAL A 158 -9.73 -6.86 4.08
CA VAL A 158 -9.98 -5.52 3.54
C VAL A 158 -10.50 -5.65 2.12
N VAL A 159 -11.46 -4.81 1.76
CA VAL A 159 -11.78 -4.51 0.36
C VAL A 159 -11.74 -2.99 0.26
N GLY A 160 -10.74 -2.46 -0.45
CA GLY A 160 -10.47 -1.03 -0.51
C GLY A 160 -11.45 -0.28 -1.40
N ASP A 161 -11.82 0.94 -1.00
CA ASP A 161 -12.67 1.81 -1.80
C ASP A 161 -12.03 2.11 -3.17
N GLY A 162 -12.84 2.10 -4.22
CA GLY A 162 -12.39 2.31 -5.60
C GLY A 162 -11.58 1.16 -6.21
N THR A 163 -11.39 0.04 -5.51
CA THR A 163 -10.76 -1.16 -6.09
C THR A 163 -11.71 -1.89 -7.03
N PRO A 164 -11.21 -2.65 -8.03
CA PRO A 164 -12.08 -3.46 -8.90
C PRO A 164 -12.94 -4.49 -8.13
N ALA A 165 -12.44 -5.01 -7.01
CA ALA A 165 -13.20 -5.91 -6.14
C ALA A 165 -14.38 -5.21 -5.46
N GLU A 166 -14.19 -3.99 -4.95
CA GLU A 166 -15.26 -3.18 -4.36
C GLU A 166 -16.33 -2.88 -5.41
N ILE A 167 -15.93 -2.42 -6.60
CA ILE A 167 -16.83 -2.15 -7.73
C ILE A 167 -17.57 -3.43 -8.16
N GLY A 168 -16.90 -4.58 -8.05
CA GLY A 168 -17.46 -5.91 -8.28
C GLY A 168 -18.38 -6.41 -7.17
N GLY A 169 -18.55 -5.66 -6.07
CA GLY A 169 -19.44 -5.96 -4.96
C GLY A 169 -18.89 -6.91 -3.90
N LEU A 170 -17.58 -7.20 -3.93
CA LEU A 170 -16.91 -7.91 -2.84
C LEU A 170 -16.85 -7.04 -1.59
N GLN A 171 -16.86 -7.68 -0.43
CA GLN A 171 -16.83 -7.03 0.87
C GLN A 171 -15.78 -7.69 1.77
N ALA A 172 -15.29 -6.94 2.75
CA ALA A 172 -14.51 -7.53 3.84
C ALA A 172 -15.35 -8.62 4.53
N GLY A 173 -14.71 -9.73 4.86
CA GLY A 173 -15.34 -10.94 5.38
C GLY A 173 -15.72 -11.97 4.30
N ASP A 174 -15.82 -11.59 3.02
CA ASP A 174 -16.05 -12.58 1.95
C ASP A 174 -14.91 -13.59 1.87
N VAL A 175 -15.24 -14.82 1.49
CA VAL A 175 -14.25 -15.89 1.24
C VAL A 175 -14.24 -16.23 -0.23
N ILE A 176 -13.16 -15.86 -0.93
CA ILE A 176 -12.97 -16.20 -2.34
C ILE A 176 -12.57 -17.67 -2.43
N VAL A 177 -13.33 -18.43 -3.22
CA VAL A 177 -13.10 -19.87 -3.44
C VAL A 177 -12.57 -20.17 -4.84
N ARG A 178 -12.89 -19.30 -5.81
CA ARG A 178 -12.51 -19.48 -7.22
C ARG A 178 -12.48 -18.14 -7.95
N VAL A 179 -11.51 -17.99 -8.84
CA VAL A 179 -11.44 -16.89 -9.82
C VAL A 179 -11.35 -17.49 -11.21
N ALA A 180 -12.22 -17.05 -12.12
CA ALA A 180 -12.48 -17.70 -13.40
C ALA A 180 -12.71 -19.21 -13.20
N ASP A 181 -11.86 -20.05 -13.78
CA ASP A 181 -11.94 -21.51 -13.70
C ASP A 181 -10.96 -22.13 -12.70
N SER A 182 -10.23 -21.33 -11.92
CA SER A 182 -9.16 -21.78 -11.01
C SER A 182 -9.51 -21.59 -9.55
N THR A 183 -9.34 -22.64 -8.74
CA THR A 183 -9.55 -22.61 -7.29
C THR A 183 -8.49 -21.78 -6.58
N THR A 184 -8.88 -21.11 -5.49
CA THR A 184 -8.01 -20.20 -4.73
C THR A 184 -8.03 -20.56 -3.24
N PRO A 185 -7.36 -21.67 -2.85
CA PRO A 185 -7.35 -22.12 -1.45
C PRO A 185 -6.57 -21.19 -0.52
N ASP A 186 -5.66 -20.39 -1.06
CA ASP A 186 -4.79 -19.48 -0.30
C ASP A 186 -4.43 -18.22 -1.12
N PRO A 187 -3.96 -17.14 -0.45
CA PRO A 187 -3.60 -15.89 -1.11
C PRO A 187 -2.55 -16.04 -2.22
N GLN A 188 -1.61 -16.97 -2.08
CA GLN A 188 -0.58 -17.23 -3.08
C GLN A 188 -1.19 -17.81 -4.37
N SER A 189 -2.14 -18.72 -4.24
CA SER A 189 -2.89 -19.30 -5.34
C SER A 189 -3.77 -18.24 -6.01
N LEU A 190 -4.43 -17.37 -5.24
CA LEU A 190 -5.18 -16.24 -5.77
C LEU A 190 -4.27 -15.33 -6.61
N ALA A 191 -3.11 -14.93 -6.09
CA ALA A 191 -2.13 -14.13 -6.81
C ALA A 191 -1.64 -14.83 -8.10
N ALA A 192 -1.38 -16.14 -8.03
CA ALA A 192 -0.95 -16.93 -9.19
C ALA A 192 -2.02 -17.06 -10.29
N VAL A 193 -3.31 -17.04 -9.93
CA VAL A 193 -4.41 -16.99 -10.91
C VAL A 193 -4.46 -15.61 -11.54
N LEU A 194 -4.45 -14.55 -10.74
CA LEU A 194 -4.48 -13.16 -11.20
C LEU A 194 -3.29 -12.81 -12.11
N SER A 195 -2.10 -13.36 -11.82
CA SER A 195 -0.88 -13.13 -12.62
C SER A 195 -0.96 -13.65 -14.06
N ARG A 196 -1.92 -14.55 -14.35
CA ARG A 196 -2.13 -15.15 -15.68
C ARG A 196 -3.24 -14.45 -16.48
N LEU A 197 -4.04 -13.63 -15.81
CA LEU A 197 -5.13 -12.88 -16.40
C LEU A 197 -4.62 -11.57 -17.01
N LYS A 198 -5.36 -11.05 -17.98
CA LYS A 198 -5.01 -9.79 -18.63
C LYS A 198 -5.67 -8.61 -17.92
N PRO A 199 -5.02 -7.44 -17.85
CA PRO A 199 -5.66 -6.21 -17.44
C PRO A 199 -6.95 -5.95 -18.24
N ARG A 200 -7.96 -5.35 -17.60
CA ARG A 200 -9.28 -5.03 -18.16
C ARG A 200 -10.13 -6.24 -18.61
N GLN A 201 -9.66 -7.46 -18.39
CA GLN A 201 -10.45 -8.67 -18.62
C GLN A 201 -11.56 -8.77 -17.56
N ILE A 202 -12.79 -9.03 -18.00
CA ILE A 202 -13.89 -9.35 -17.09
C ILE A 202 -13.75 -10.82 -16.66
N VAL A 203 -13.72 -11.07 -15.36
CA VAL A 203 -13.61 -12.41 -14.79
C VAL A 203 -14.68 -12.65 -13.73
N SER A 204 -15.15 -13.89 -13.64
CA SER A 204 -16.07 -14.31 -12.60
C SER A 204 -15.29 -14.61 -11.31
N VAL A 205 -15.79 -14.12 -10.18
CA VAL A 205 -15.27 -14.46 -8.85
C VAL A 205 -16.37 -15.20 -8.11
N THR A 206 -16.09 -16.43 -7.69
CA THR A 206 -16.98 -17.20 -6.82
C THR A 206 -16.52 -16.99 -5.38
N PHE A 207 -17.43 -16.54 -4.52
CA PHE A 207 -17.14 -16.29 -3.11
C PHE A 207 -18.30 -16.77 -2.22
N ARG A 208 -18.00 -16.88 -0.92
CA ARG A 208 -19.00 -17.11 0.13
C ARG A 208 -19.04 -15.89 1.03
N ARG A 209 -20.24 -15.37 1.27
CA ARG A 209 -20.46 -14.28 2.23
C ARG A 209 -20.96 -14.87 3.55
N PRO A 210 -20.21 -14.73 4.66
CA PRO A 210 -20.69 -15.19 5.96
C PRO A 210 -21.95 -14.40 6.34
N GLN A 211 -22.97 -15.11 6.84
CA GLN A 211 -24.20 -14.50 7.36
C GLN A 211 -24.03 -14.31 8.88
N GLY A 212 -23.65 -13.11 9.30
CA GLY A 212 -23.54 -12.75 10.73
C GLY A 212 -22.17 -12.20 11.10
N GLU A 213 -22.20 -11.06 11.80
CA GLU A 213 -21.08 -10.22 12.26
C GLU A 213 -20.24 -9.53 11.17
N ALA A 214 -20.59 -8.26 10.91
CA ALA A 214 -19.64 -7.29 10.39
C ALA A 214 -18.51 -7.11 11.42
N LEU A 215 -17.26 -7.27 10.98
CA LEU A 215 -16.05 -7.19 11.82
C LEU A 215 -15.71 -5.77 12.29
#